data_AF-A0A355RYQ7-F1
#
_entry.id   AF-A0A355RYQ7-F1
#
_cell.length_a   1.000
_cell.length_b   1.000
_cell.length_c   1.000
_cell.angle_alpha   90.00
_cell.angle_beta   90.00
_cell.angle_gamma   90.00
#
_symmetry.space_group_name_H-M   'P 1'
#
loop_
_entity.id
_entity.type
_entity.pdbx_description
1 polymer ?
#
loop_
_entity_poly.entity_id
_entity_poly.type
_entity_poly.pdbx_seq_one_letter_code
_entity_poly.pdbx_strand_id
1 'polypeptide(L)' 'MQKRKWKADEMEMAINFKSIRVAYIFSIVTLLGYCIYSFAIQKELPFVPFIVLSGQLFLFYFSKIYLTRKMARGNKDEE' A
#
# COMPACT_ATOMS: atom_id res chain seq x y z
N MET A 1 1.04 -32.20 11.53
CA MET A 1 0.15 -31.08 11.93
C MET A 1 0.73 -29.69 11.65
N GLN A 2 2.05 -29.46 11.81
CA GLN A 2 2.68 -28.15 11.61
C GLN A 2 2.52 -27.55 10.18
N LYS A 3 2.61 -28.35 9.11
CA LYS A 3 2.46 -27.87 7.72
C LYS A 3 1.11 -27.19 7.41
N ARG A 4 0.03 -27.54 8.13
CA ARG A 4 -1.29 -26.91 7.93
C ARG A 4 -1.38 -25.51 8.59
N LYS A 5 -0.74 -25.31 9.74
CA LYS A 5 -0.66 -23.99 10.38
C LYS A 5 0.12 -23.00 9.50
N TRP A 6 1.25 -23.44 8.95
CA TRP A 6 2.05 -22.62 8.03
C TRP A 6 1.27 -22.16 6.79
N LYS A 7 0.50 -23.06 6.16
CA LYS A 7 -0.36 -22.71 5.02
C LYS A 7 -1.50 -21.76 5.40
N ALA A 8 -2.04 -21.88 6.61
CA ALA A 8 -3.07 -20.97 7.09
C ALA A 8 -2.50 -19.56 7.31
N ASP A 9 -1.31 -19.45 7.92
CA ASP A 9 -0.64 -18.18 8.16
C ASP A 9 -0.24 -17.47 6.84
N GLU A 10 0.21 -18.21 5.83
CA GLU A 10 0.43 -17.66 4.48
C GLU A 10 -0.86 -17.13 3.84
N MET A 11 -1.97 -17.84 4.05
CA MET A 11 -3.27 -17.46 3.53
C MET A 11 -3.81 -16.20 4.21
N GLU A 12 -3.67 -16.09 5.52
CA GLU A 12 -4.04 -14.89 6.27
C GLU A 12 -3.17 -13.68 5.90
N MET A 13 -1.87 -13.89 5.74
CA MET A 13 -0.96 -12.83 5.30
C MET A 13 -1.32 -12.33 3.89
N ALA A 14 -1.69 -13.23 2.96
CA ALA A 14 -2.12 -12.87 1.61
C ALA A 14 -3.43 -12.06 1.60
N ILE A 15 -4.41 -12.45 2.44
CA ILE A 15 -5.67 -11.72 2.60
C ILE A 15 -5.39 -10.33 3.18
N ASN A 16 -4.57 -10.24 4.23
CA ASN A 16 -4.23 -8.98 4.87
C ASN A 16 -3.52 -8.04 3.87
N PHE A 17 -2.63 -8.58 3.04
CA PHE A 17 -1.96 -7.83 1.97
C PHE A 17 -2.93 -7.25 0.93
N LYS A 18 -3.95 -8.03 0.56
CA LYS A 18 -5.00 -7.59 -0.37
C LYS A 18 -5.86 -6.50 0.27
N SER A 19 -6.23 -6.65 1.53
CA SER A 19 -7.00 -5.66 2.29
C SER A 19 -6.25 -4.33 2.43
N ILE A 20 -4.95 -4.38 2.75
CA ILE A 20 -4.10 -3.18 2.83
C ILE A 20 -4.08 -2.44 1.49
N ARG A 21 -4.01 -3.14 0.35
CA ARG A 21 -4.07 -2.52 -0.98
C ARG A 21 -5.39 -1.81 -1.23
N VAL A 22 -6.52 -2.39 -0.82
CA VAL A 22 -7.85 -1.79 -0.98
C VAL A 22 -7.99 -0.56 -0.07
N ALA A 23 -7.57 -0.67 1.19
CA ALA A 23 -7.56 0.45 2.14
C ALA A 23 -6.70 1.62 1.63
N TYR A 24 -5.57 1.31 0.99
CA TYR A 24 -4.68 2.30 0.38
C TYR A 24 -5.33 3.04 -0.81
N ILE A 25 -6.05 2.33 -1.69
CA ILE A 25 -6.79 2.98 -2.78
C ILE A 25 -7.89 3.88 -2.20
N PHE A 26 -8.59 3.40 -1.17
CA PHE A 26 -9.63 4.17 -0.48
C PHE A 26 -9.07 5.45 0.15
N SER A 27 -7.89 5.38 0.79
CA SER A 27 -7.25 6.56 1.39
C SER A 27 -6.85 7.59 0.33
N ILE A 28 -6.34 7.15 -0.83
CA ILE A 28 -6.01 8.05 -1.95
C ILE A 28 -7.25 8.76 -2.46
N VAL A 29 -8.34 8.02 -2.72
CA VAL A 29 -9.60 8.59 -3.24
C VAL A 29 -10.17 9.62 -2.27
N THR A 30 -10.15 9.29 -0.97
CA THR A 30 -10.63 10.20 0.08
C THR A 30 -9.78 11.46 0.16
N LEU A 31 -8.44 11.34 0.12
CA LEU A 31 -7.53 12.49 0.13
C LEU A 31 -7.67 13.34 -1.14
N LEU A 32 -7.85 12.73 -2.31
CA LEU A 32 -8.11 13.45 -3.54
C LEU A 32 -9.41 14.24 -3.46
N GLY A 33 -10.48 13.62 -2.95
CA GLY A 33 -11.75 14.30 -2.70
C GLY A 33 -11.58 15.50 -1.76
N TYR A 34 -10.79 15.34 -0.70
CA TYR A 34 -10.47 16.43 0.21
C TYR A 34 -9.67 17.55 -0.45
N CYS A 35 -8.65 17.22 -1.26
CA CYS A 35 -7.89 18.22 -2.02
C CYS A 35 -8.79 19.01 -2.99
N ILE A 36 -9.70 18.35 -3.68
CA ILE A 36 -10.65 19.01 -4.61
C ILE A 36 -11.59 19.93 -3.83
N TYR A 37 -12.13 19.47 -2.70
CA TYR A 37 -13.00 20.26 -1.83
C TYR A 37 -12.29 21.50 -1.27
N SER A 38 -11.09 21.32 -0.72
CA SER A 38 -10.28 22.43 -0.20
C SER A 38 -9.88 23.42 -1.30
N PHE A 39 -9.53 22.94 -2.50
CA PHE A 39 -9.22 23.80 -3.63
C PHE A 39 -10.44 24.60 -4.10
N ALA A 40 -11.63 23.98 -4.11
CA ALA A 40 -12.87 24.64 -4.51
C ALA A 40 -13.29 25.76 -3.54
N ILE A 41 -13.06 25.59 -2.23
CA ILE A 41 -13.46 26.56 -1.21
C ILE A 41 -12.39 27.63 -0.96
N GLN A 42 -11.15 27.20 -0.73
CA GLN A 42 -10.09 28.10 -0.26
C GLN A 42 -9.23 28.64 -1.41
N LYS A 43 -9.32 28.05 -2.62
CA LYS A 43 -8.47 28.36 -3.79
C LYS A 43 -6.95 28.27 -3.56
N GLU A 44 -6.54 27.84 -2.38
CA GLU A 44 -5.16 27.55 -2.04
C GLU A 44 -4.87 26.07 -2.28
N LEU A 45 -3.65 25.77 -2.73
CA LEU A 45 -3.19 24.40 -2.87
C LEU A 45 -2.89 23.84 -1.47
N PRO A 46 -3.62 22.80 -1.01
CA PRO A 46 -3.43 22.31 0.32
C PRO A 46 -2.14 21.48 0.37
N PHE A 47 -1.04 22.12 0.76
CA PHE A 47 0.30 21.54 0.82
C PHE A 47 0.37 20.30 1.71
N VAL A 48 -0.32 20.32 2.85
CA VAL A 48 -0.33 19.22 3.82
C VAL A 48 -0.88 17.93 3.22
N PRO A 49 -2.12 17.88 2.68
CA PRO A 49 -2.62 16.65 2.05
C PRO A 49 -1.85 16.27 0.79
N PHE A 50 -1.23 17.20 0.06
CA PHE A 50 -0.36 16.88 -1.07
C PHE A 50 0.91 16.11 -0.63
N ILE A 51 1.52 16.51 0.48
CA ILE A 51 2.65 15.81 1.10
C ILE A 51 2.23 14.42 1.59
N VAL A 52 1.05 14.31 2.22
CA VAL A 52 0.52 13.01 2.67
C VAL A 52 0.29 12.07 1.49
N LEU A 53 -0.29 12.57 0.39
CA LEU A 53 -0.55 11.79 -0.82
C LEU A 53 0.77 11.33 -1.47
N SER A 54 1.77 12.20 -1.51
CA SER A 54 3.12 11.88 -2.00
C SER A 54 3.82 10.83 -1.13
N GLY A 55 3.73 10.97 0.20
CA GLY A 55 4.28 10.00 1.16
C GLY A 55 3.61 8.63 1.05
N GLN A 56 2.29 8.60 0.86
CA GLN A 56 1.54 7.38 0.59
C GLN A 56 2.02 6.69 -0.69
N LEU A 57 2.19 7.42 -1.80
CA LEU A 57 2.73 6.89 -3.06
C LEU A 57 4.13 6.29 -2.89
N PHE A 58 5.00 7.00 -2.17
CA PHE A 58 6.35 6.54 -1.90
C PHE A 58 6.37 5.24 -1.09
N LEU A 59 5.59 5.15 -0.01
CA LEU A 59 5.49 3.95 0.82
C LEU A 59 4.96 2.75 0.03
N PHE A 60 3.97 2.95 -0.83
CA PHE A 60 3.42 1.87 -1.67
C PHE A 60 4.44 1.36 -2.68
N TYR A 61 5.13 2.26 -3.36
CA TYR A 61 6.16 1.89 -4.34
C TYR A 61 7.34 1.20 -3.66
N PHE A 62 7.77 1.70 -2.50
CA PHE A 62 8.80 1.08 -1.68
C PHE A 62 8.40 -0.33 -1.22
N SER A 63 7.19 -0.49 -0.70
CA SER A 63 6.66 -1.79 -0.29
C SER A 63 6.64 -2.77 -1.47
N LYS A 64 6.15 -2.33 -2.64
CA LYS A 64 6.13 -3.13 -3.86
C LYS A 64 7.53 -3.58 -4.28
N ILE A 65 8.52 -2.68 -4.30
CA ILE A 65 9.91 -3.01 -4.62
C ILE A 65 10.50 -3.98 -3.59
N TYR A 66 10.28 -3.73 -2.30
CA TYR A 66 10.80 -4.56 -1.22
C TYR A 66 10.26 -6.00 -1.31
N LEU A 67 8.96 -6.17 -1.52
CA LEU A 67 8.33 -7.48 -1.70
C LEU A 67 8.78 -8.17 -2.99
N THR A 68 8.87 -7.41 -4.09
CA THR A 68 9.34 -7.95 -5.37
C THR A 68 10.79 -8.43 -5.25
N ARG A 69 11.66 -7.65 -4.59
CA ARG A 69 13.05 -8.05 -4.33
C ARG A 69 13.15 -9.25 -3.40
N LYS A 70 12.31 -9.34 -2.37
CA LYS A 70 12.29 -10.48 -1.45
C LYS A 70 11.88 -11.77 -2.17
N MET A 71 10.87 -11.72 -3.03
CA MET A 71 10.44 -12.87 -3.84
C MET A 71 11.47 -13.25 -4.92
N ALA A 72 12.12 -12.26 -5.55
CA ALA A 72 13.17 -12.51 -6.53
C ALA A 72 14.46 -13.11 -5.92
N ARG A 73 14.71 -12.90 -4.62
CA ARG A 73 15.85 -13.50 -3.91
C ARG A 73 15.60 -14.97 -3.59
N GLY A 74 14.40 -15.33 -3.13
CA GLY A 74 14.06 -16.74 -2.84
C GLY A 74 14.14 -17.66 -4.06
N ASN A 75 13.93 -17.12 -5.27
CA ASN A 75 14.04 -17.89 -6.52
C ASN A 75 15.49 -18.14 -6.99
N LYS A 76 16.50 -17.57 -6.32
CA LYS A 76 17.92 -17.85 -6.61
C LYS A 76 18.52 -18.91 -5.70
N ASP A 77 17.78 -19.31 -4.67
CA ASP A 77 18.25 -20.26 -3.67
C ASP A 77 17.69 -21.68 -3.95
N GLU A 78 16.81 -21.80 -4.96
CA GLU A 78 16.15 -23.05 -5.39
C GLU A 78 16.61 -23.55 -6.79
N GLU A 79 17.60 -22.91 -7.42
CA GLU A 79 18.34 -23.43 -8.59
C GLU A 79 19.77 -23.82 -8.20
#